data_AF-A0A3C0DNU2-F1
#
_entry.id   AF-A0A3C0DNU2-F1
#
_cell.length_a   1.000
_cell.length_b   1.000
_cell.length_c   1.000
_cell.angle_alpha   90.00
_cell.angle_beta   90.00
_cell.angle_gamma   90.00
#
_symmetry.space_group_name_H-M   'P 1'
#
loop_
_entity.id
_entity.type
_entity.pdbx_description
1 polymer ?
#
loop_
_entity_poly.entity_id
_entity_poly.type
_entity_poly.pdbx_seq_one_letter_code
_entity_poly.pdbx_strand_id
1 'polypeptide(L)'
;MLALMLPAVIGLSVTQINLAVNNALASELAEGSITALRFANRLIQLPLGIFATAISTAFFPTMTRQAASGDMTSFKDTFARSLRFIFFITLPSAVGLIVLRQPIVALLFEGGAFTAEHT
;
A
#
# COMPACT_ATOMS: atom_id res chain seq x y z
N MET A 1 25.53 -6.42 -15.24
CA MET A 1 24.87 -5.54 -14.23
C MET A 1 24.05 -4.43 -14.87
N LEU A 2 24.62 -3.57 -15.73
CA LEU A 2 23.89 -2.47 -16.39
C LEU A 2 22.62 -2.91 -17.16
N ALA A 3 22.65 -4.04 -17.86
CA ALA A 3 21.50 -4.56 -18.62
C ALA A 3 20.30 -4.98 -17.74
N LEU A 4 20.53 -5.34 -16.46
CA LEU A 4 19.46 -5.65 -15.49
C LEU A 4 19.00 -4.40 -14.72
N MET A 5 19.86 -3.39 -14.61
CA MET A 5 19.50 -2.10 -14.01
C MET A 5 18.56 -1.30 -14.89
N LEU A 6 18.70 -1.39 -16.21
CA LEU A 6 17.85 -0.67 -17.17
C LEU A 6 16.34 -0.95 -16.99
N PRO A 7 15.86 -2.22 -16.99
CA PRO A 7 14.45 -2.51 -16.74
C PRO A 7 14.00 -2.17 -15.31
N ALA A 8 14.89 -2.31 -14.32
CA ALA A 8 14.58 -1.93 -12.93
C ALA A 8 14.38 -0.42 -12.78
N VAL A 9 15.26 0.39 -13.39
CA VAL A 9 15.16 1.86 -13.38
C VAL A 9 13.90 2.34 -14.11
N ILE A 10 13.57 1.74 -15.25
CA ILE A 10 12.32 2.05 -15.97
C ILE A 10 11.11 1.71 -15.09
N GLY A 11 11.08 0.54 -14.45
CA GLY A 11 9.99 0.14 -13.55
C GLY A 11 9.82 1.09 -12.35
N LEU A 12 10.92 1.48 -11.71
CA LEU A 12 10.90 2.43 -10.59
C LEU A 12 10.56 3.86 -11.03
N SER A 13 10.86 4.24 -12.28
CA SER A 13 10.51 5.57 -12.80
C SER A 13 9.00 5.76 -12.93
N VAL A 14 8.23 4.68 -13.15
CA VAL A 14 6.77 4.75 -13.25
C VAL A 14 6.14 5.26 -11.94
N THR A 15 6.62 4.82 -10.78
CA THR A 15 6.09 5.28 -9.48
C THR A 15 6.43 6.75 -9.24
N GLN A 16 7.63 7.19 -9.64
CA GLN A 16 8.04 8.59 -9.56
C GLN A 16 7.20 9.48 -10.47
N ILE A 17 6.92 9.04 -11.69
CA ILE A 17 6.04 9.75 -12.62
C ILE A 17 4.62 9.82 -12.04
N ASN A 18 4.10 8.72 -11.49
CA ASN A 18 2.78 8.71 -10.87
C ASN A 18 2.67 9.74 -9.73
N LEU A 19 3.69 9.83 -8.87
CA LEU A 19 3.75 10.85 -7.83
C LEU A 19 3.84 12.27 -8.37
N ALA A 20 4.62 12.50 -9.43
CA ALA A 20 4.74 13.81 -10.07
C ALA A 20 3.39 14.25 -10.67
N VAL A 21 2.70 13.35 -11.39
CA VAL A 21 1.37 13.60 -11.94
C VAL A 21 0.35 13.87 -10.84
N ASN A 22 0.34 13.05 -9.78
CA ASN A 22 -0.54 13.26 -8.64
C ASN A 22 -0.30 14.60 -7.94
N ASN A 23 0.96 15.02 -7.78
CA ASN A 23 1.28 16.33 -7.22
C ASN A 23 0.88 17.47 -8.16
N ALA A 24 1.04 17.32 -9.47
CA ALA A 24 0.62 18.32 -10.45
C ALA A 24 -0.90 18.52 -10.40
N LEU A 25 -1.68 17.43 -10.41
CA LEU A 25 -3.13 17.48 -10.26
C LEU A 25 -3.54 18.07 -8.90
N ALA A 26 -2.86 17.68 -7.81
CA ALA A 26 -3.16 18.20 -6.48
C ALA A 26 -2.74 19.68 -6.28
N SER A 27 -1.81 20.20 -7.11
CA SER A 27 -1.41 21.61 -7.08
C SER A 27 -2.46 22.55 -7.67
N GLU A 28 -3.37 22.02 -8.49
CA GLU A 28 -4.53 22.74 -9.01
C GLU A 28 -5.71 22.78 -8.02
N LEU A 29 -5.59 22.05 -6.90
CA LEU A 29 -6.60 21.99 -5.83
C LEU A 29 -6.27 22.95 -4.67
N ALA A 30 -7.20 23.07 -3.72
CA ALA A 30 -7.07 23.93 -2.55
C ALA A 30 -5.76 23.69 -1.76
N GLU A 31 -5.28 24.75 -1.13
CA GLU A 31 -4.04 24.73 -0.34
C GLU A 31 -4.06 23.61 0.72
N GLY A 32 -2.96 22.85 0.81
CA GLY A 32 -2.88 21.67 1.68
C GLY A 32 -3.23 20.33 1.04
N SER A 33 -3.79 20.30 -0.18
CA SER A 33 -4.16 19.04 -0.88
C SER A 33 -2.98 18.11 -1.13
N ILE A 34 -1.81 18.66 -1.50
CA ILE A 34 -0.57 17.88 -1.65
C ILE A 34 -0.15 17.24 -0.33
N THR A 35 -0.26 17.97 0.77
CA THR A 35 0.10 17.50 2.12
C THR A 35 -0.87 16.40 2.58
N ALA A 36 -2.17 16.59 2.37
CA ALA A 36 -3.19 15.59 2.66
C ALA A 36 -2.96 14.30 1.85
N LEU A 37 -2.63 14.42 0.55
CA LEU A 37 -2.33 13.28 -0.31
C LEU A 37 -1.06 12.53 0.14
N ARG A 38 -0.02 13.26 0.59
CA ARG A 38 1.19 12.63 1.15
C ARG A 38 0.88 11.86 2.44
N PHE A 39 0.06 12.43 3.33
CA PHE A 39 -0.33 11.74 4.56
C PHE A 39 -1.21 10.52 4.31
N ALA A 40 -2.18 10.62 3.41
CA ALA A 40 -2.98 9.48 2.98
C ALA A 40 -2.11 8.35 2.43
N ASN A 41 -1.15 8.67 1.54
CA ASN A 41 -0.20 7.69 1.00
C ASN A 41 0.65 7.03 2.09
N ARG A 42 1.07 7.77 3.12
CA ARG A 42 1.84 7.21 4.24
C ARG A 42 0.99 6.26 5.08
N LEU A 43 -0.27 6.61 5.31
CA LEU A 43 -1.20 5.81 6.10
C LEU A 43 -1.53 4.48 5.39
N ILE A 44 -1.71 4.49 4.07
CA ILE A 44 -1.91 3.29 3.25
C ILE A 44 -0.70 2.35 3.31
N GLN A 45 0.52 2.88 3.38
CA GLN A 45 1.74 2.07 3.47
C GLN A 45 1.85 1.28 4.77
N LEU A 46 1.17 1.69 5.86
CA LEU A 46 1.27 0.99 7.14
C LEU A 46 0.62 -0.42 7.09
N PRO A 47 -0.68 -0.57 6.76
CA PRO A 47 -1.27 -1.91 6.60
C PRO A 47 -0.59 -2.70 5.49
N LEU A 48 -0.30 -2.04 4.36
CA LEU A 48 0.33 -2.69 3.22
C LEU A 48 1.70 -3.27 3.61
N GLY A 49 2.53 -2.47 4.27
CA GLY A 49 3.87 -2.86 4.68
C GLY A 49 3.88 -4.01 5.67
N ILE A 50 2.96 -4.03 6.64
CA ILE A 50 2.91 -5.09 7.67
C ILE A 50 2.30 -6.36 7.09
N PHE A 51 1.13 -6.27 6.49
CA PHE A 51 0.35 -7.44 6.12
C PHE A 51 0.74 -8.02 4.77
N ALA A 52 1.01 -7.18 3.75
CA ALA A 52 1.38 -7.71 2.43
C ALA A 52 2.76 -8.39 2.48
N THR A 53 3.69 -7.87 3.27
CA THR A 53 5.00 -8.52 3.44
C THR A 53 4.88 -9.84 4.20
N ALA A 54 4.13 -9.88 5.31
CA ALA A 54 3.90 -11.10 6.08
C ALA A 54 3.23 -12.21 5.25
N ILE A 55 2.20 -11.85 4.46
CA ILE A 55 1.55 -12.81 3.57
C ILE A 55 2.51 -13.27 2.47
N SER A 56 3.25 -12.35 1.86
CA SER A 56 4.22 -12.72 0.82
C SER A 56 5.26 -13.69 1.35
N THR A 57 5.86 -13.41 2.52
CA THR A 57 6.90 -14.29 3.08
C THR A 57 6.36 -15.64 3.54
N ALA A 58 5.10 -15.72 4.00
CA ALA A 58 4.49 -16.98 4.41
C ALA A 58 4.01 -17.85 3.24
N PHE A 59 3.37 -17.27 2.23
CA PHE A 59 2.73 -18.03 1.14
C PHE A 59 3.68 -18.28 -0.03
N PHE A 60 4.63 -17.38 -0.30
CA PHE A 60 5.53 -17.49 -1.45
C PHE A 60 6.38 -18.76 -1.47
N PRO A 61 7.01 -19.22 -0.36
CA PRO A 61 7.79 -20.46 -0.36
C PRO A 61 6.92 -21.69 -0.67
N THR A 62 5.70 -21.72 -0.14
CA THR A 62 4.75 -22.83 -0.34
C THR A 62 4.28 -22.88 -1.78
N MET A 63 3.91 -21.74 -2.36
CA MET A 63 3.45 -21.63 -3.74
C MET A 63 4.57 -21.95 -4.75
N THR A 64 5.80 -21.50 -4.51
CA THR A 64 6.94 -21.82 -5.38
C THR A 64 7.27 -23.31 -5.35
N ARG A 65 7.17 -23.97 -4.18
CA ARG A 65 7.34 -25.42 -4.07
C ARG A 65 6.27 -26.20 -4.83
N GLN A 66 5.00 -25.80 -4.69
CA GLN A 66 3.88 -26.43 -5.41
C GLN A 66 4.01 -26.25 -6.93
N ALA A 67 4.35 -25.04 -7.38
CA ALA A 67 4.59 -24.76 -8.79
C ALA A 67 5.76 -25.59 -9.35
N ALA A 68 6.87 -25.72 -8.61
CA ALA A 68 8.02 -26.52 -9.02
C ALA A 68 7.69 -28.03 -9.09
N SER A 69 6.79 -28.52 -8.25
CA SER A 69 6.34 -29.92 -8.26
C SER A 69 5.28 -30.24 -9.33
N GLY A 70 4.78 -29.24 -10.06
CA GLY A 70 3.72 -29.41 -11.05
C GLY A 70 2.31 -29.62 -10.47
N ASP A 71 2.14 -29.57 -9.15
CA ASP A 71 0.85 -29.70 -8.47
C ASP A 71 0.04 -28.39 -8.57
N MET A 72 -0.56 -28.18 -9.74
CA MET A 72 -1.36 -26.99 -10.03
C MET A 72 -2.66 -26.93 -9.22
N THR A 73 -3.17 -28.06 -8.74
CA THR A 73 -4.38 -28.09 -7.92
C THR A 73 -4.12 -27.49 -6.55
N SER A 74 -3.06 -27.95 -5.88
CA SER A 74 -2.64 -27.39 -4.58
C SER A 74 -2.18 -25.94 -4.70
N PHE A 75 -1.54 -25.58 -5.82
CA PHE A 75 -1.18 -24.18 -6.11
C PHE A 75 -2.42 -23.27 -6.16
N LYS A 76 -3.46 -23.67 -6.91
CA LYS A 76 -4.71 -22.90 -7.02
C LYS A 76 -5.42 -22.76 -5.68
N ASP A 77 -5.46 -23.83 -4.87
CA ASP A 77 -6.06 -23.77 -3.54
C ASP A 77 -5.27 -22.85 -2.60
N THR A 78 -3.94 -22.96 -2.60
CA THR A 78 -3.07 -22.09 -1.80
C THR A 78 -3.18 -20.62 -2.21
N PHE A 79 -3.29 -20.35 -3.51
CA PHE A 79 -3.53 -19.01 -4.05
C PHE A 79 -4.90 -18.45 -3.66
N ALA A 80 -5.96 -19.26 -3.75
CA ALA A 80 -7.30 -18.84 -3.32
C ALA A 80 -7.33 -18.55 -1.81
N ARG A 81 -6.63 -19.34 -1.00
CA ARG A 81 -6.47 -19.10 0.44
C ARG A 81 -5.70 -17.81 0.71
N SER A 82 -4.58 -17.58 0.03
CA SER A 82 -3.80 -16.35 0.21
C SER A 82 -4.61 -15.11 -0.14
N LEU A 83 -5.38 -15.14 -1.24
CA LEU A 83 -6.31 -14.07 -1.59
C LEU A 83 -7.37 -13.85 -0.51
N ARG A 84 -7.98 -14.92 0.03
CA ARG A 84 -8.93 -14.79 1.14
C ARG A 84 -8.30 -14.13 2.37
N PHE A 85 -7.07 -14.48 2.72
CA PHE A 85 -6.33 -13.83 3.81
C PHE A 85 -6.06 -12.36 3.52
N ILE A 86 -5.66 -12.02 2.29
CA ILE A 86 -5.45 -10.63 1.87
C ILE A 86 -6.75 -9.83 2.04
N PHE A 87 -7.88 -10.33 1.55
CA PHE A 87 -9.16 -9.63 1.70
C PHE A 87 -9.60 -9.55 3.16
N PHE A 88 -9.43 -10.63 3.92
CA PHE A 88 -9.78 -10.69 5.34
C PHE A 88 -9.03 -9.64 6.17
N ILE A 89 -7.82 -9.26 5.77
CA ILE A 89 -7.02 -8.25 6.48
C ILE A 89 -7.20 -6.85 5.87
N THR A 90 -7.28 -6.75 4.54
CA THR A 90 -7.38 -5.47 3.84
C THR A 90 -8.72 -4.79 4.09
N LEU A 91 -9.83 -5.56 4.13
CA LEU A 91 -11.16 -5.02 4.43
C LEU A 91 -11.24 -4.35 5.81
N PRO A 92 -10.92 -5.01 6.94
CA PRO A 92 -10.97 -4.36 8.24
C PRO A 92 -9.93 -3.25 8.37
N SER A 93 -8.76 -3.36 7.72
CA SER A 93 -7.79 -2.26 7.68
C SER A 93 -8.38 -1.02 6.99
N ALA A 94 -9.02 -1.19 5.83
CA ALA A 94 -9.68 -0.10 5.12
C ALA A 94 -10.81 0.51 5.94
N VAL A 95 -11.68 -0.33 6.53
CA VAL A 95 -12.77 0.14 7.41
C VAL A 95 -12.21 0.88 8.62
N GLY A 96 -11.17 0.34 9.26
CA GLY A 96 -10.50 0.97 10.40
C GLY A 96 -9.94 2.35 10.05
N LEU A 97 -9.24 2.48 8.91
CA LEU A 97 -8.72 3.76 8.44
C LEU A 97 -9.83 4.77 8.11
N ILE A 98 -10.97 4.32 7.58
CA ILE A 98 -12.11 5.18 7.27
C ILE A 98 -12.78 5.67 8.56
N VAL A 99 -13.07 4.75 9.49
CA VAL A 99 -13.75 5.06 10.76
C VAL A 99 -12.88 5.93 11.66
N LEU A 100 -11.58 5.63 11.73
CA LEU A 100 -10.62 6.35 12.57
C LEU A 100 -9.95 7.52 11.84
N ARG A 101 -10.50 7.98 10.70
CA ARG A 101 -9.87 9.05 9.90
C ARG A 101 -9.59 10.32 10.71
N GLN A 102 -10.55 10.76 11.53
CA GLN A 102 -10.43 11.95 12.37
C GLN A 102 -9.39 11.75 13.49
N PRO A 103 -9.50 10.71 14.35
CA PRO A 103 -8.52 10.53 15.42
C PRO A 103 -7.11 10.21 14.89
N ILE A 104 -6.96 9.54 13.75
CA ILE A 104 -5.62 9.29 13.16
C ILE A 104 -4.98 10.60 12.72
N VAL A 105 -5.73 11.47 12.04
CA VAL A 105 -5.22 12.78 11.59
C VAL A 105 -4.92 13.65 12.80
N ALA A 106 -5.81 13.69 13.78
CA ALA A 106 -5.61 14.41 15.02
C ALA A 106 -4.33 13.94 15.74
N LEU A 107 -4.20 12.64 16.02
CA LEU A 107 -3.10 12.09 16.79
C LEU A 107 -1.74 12.22 16.08
N LEU A 108 -1.71 12.17 14.74
CA LEU A 108 -0.49 12.33 13.95
C LEU A 108 -0.12 13.78 13.66
N PHE A 109 -1.08 14.72 13.64
CA PHE A 109 -0.86 16.09 13.15
C PHE A 109 -1.29 17.24 14.08
N GLU A 110 -2.12 17.00 15.12
CA GLU A 110 -2.47 18.01 16.14
C GLU A 110 -1.30 18.37 17.06
N GLY A 111 -0.20 17.62 17.03
CA GLY A 111 1.03 18.00 17.73
C GLY A 111 1.84 19.12 17.06
N GLY A 112 1.43 19.59 15.88
CA GLY A 112 2.23 20.55 15.09
C GLY A 112 1.43 21.60 14.31
N ALA A 113 0.63 21.19 13.31
CA ALA A 113 0.12 22.11 12.27
C ALA A 113 -1.42 22.12 12.12
N PHE A 114 -2.15 21.30 12.87
CA PHE A 114 -3.62 21.26 12.85
C PHE A 114 -4.16 21.63 14.22
N THR A 115 -5.01 22.66 14.28
CA THR A 115 -5.81 23.01 15.47
C THR A 115 -7.25 22.53 15.26
N ALA A 116 -8.01 22.42 16.36
CA ALA A 116 -9.38 21.89 16.41
C ALA A 116 -10.38 22.56 15.44
N GLU A 117 -10.03 23.69 14.82
CA GLU A 117 -10.81 24.34 13.75
C GLU A 117 -10.69 23.67 12.38
N HIS A 118 -9.75 22.73 12.19
CA HIS A 118 -9.45 22.11 10.89
C HIS A 118 -9.82 20.62 10.77
N THR A 119 -10.56 20.07 11.74
CA THR A 119 -11.08 18.68 11.73
C THR A 119 -12.53 18.64 11.27
#